data_AF-W5NY14-F1
#
_entry.id   AF-W5NY14-F1
#
_cell.length_a   1.000
_cell.length_b   1.000
_cell.length_c   1.000
_cell.angle_alpha   90.00
_cell.angle_beta   90.00
_cell.angle_gamma   90.00
#
_symmetry.space_group_name_H-M   'P 1'
#
loop_
_entity.id
_entity.type
_entity.pdbx_description
1 polymer ?
#
loop_
_entity_poly.entity_id
_entity_poly.type
_entity_poly.pdbx_seq_one_letter_code
_entity_poly.pdbx_strand_id
1 'polypeptide(L)'
;MKYEYKLPAQYALELLTIYAWEQGSSKPQFSTAQGFRTVLALILKHQDLCIYWKKYYDLENPTISQYLRRQLAKSRPVILDPVDPTGNVAGGDPQRWQLLAQEVTIWLKYSCCENLNGRPVRTWKVPHRYLFMRRGHFGITRNYHVDGPLVLFSEGVSELHIKLQSLAD
;
A
#
# COMPACT_ATOMS: atom_id res chain seq x y z
N MET A 1 1.61 -15.68 -28.83
CA MET A 1 0.27 -15.49 -28.22
C MET A 1 0.38 -14.34 -27.22
N LYS A 2 -0.52 -13.35 -27.33
CA LYS A 2 -0.44 -12.03 -26.66
C LYS A 2 -1.06 -12.07 -25.26
N TYR A 3 -0.27 -12.34 -24.22
CA TYR A 3 -0.61 -12.03 -22.83
C TYR A 3 0.67 -11.69 -22.07
N GLU A 4 1.20 -10.48 -22.29
CA GLU A 4 2.09 -9.87 -21.29
C GLU A 4 1.26 -9.65 -20.03
N TYR A 5 1.48 -10.48 -19.00
CA TYR A 5 0.85 -10.37 -17.70
C TYR A 5 1.31 -9.08 -17.02
N LYS A 6 0.57 -8.00 -17.22
CA LYS A 6 0.90 -6.71 -16.60
C LYS A 6 0.35 -6.70 -15.18
N LEU A 7 1.18 -7.02 -14.21
CA LEU A 7 0.86 -6.79 -12.81
C LEU A 7 0.80 -5.28 -12.52
N PRO A 8 0.32 -4.86 -11.33
CA PRO A 8 0.41 -3.47 -10.91
C PRO A 8 1.86 -2.97 -10.99
N ALA A 9 2.04 -1.67 -11.19
CA ALA A 9 3.38 -1.09 -11.23
C ALA A 9 4.13 -1.42 -9.93
N GLN A 10 5.41 -1.80 -10.05
CA GLN A 10 6.28 -2.09 -8.90
C GLN A 10 6.22 -0.95 -7.86
N TYR A 11 6.24 0.29 -8.34
CA TYR A 11 6.13 1.48 -7.50
C TYR A 11 4.85 1.52 -6.65
N ALA A 12 3.73 1.00 -7.14
CA ALA A 12 2.51 0.91 -6.35
C ALA A 12 2.62 -0.06 -5.15
N LEU A 13 3.37 -1.16 -5.31
CA LEU A 13 3.63 -2.12 -4.24
C LEU A 13 4.64 -1.59 -3.23
N GLU A 14 5.64 -0.81 -3.68
CA GLU A 14 6.55 -0.08 -2.80
C GLU A 14 5.77 0.89 -1.90
N LEU A 15 4.91 1.73 -2.49
CA LEU A 15 4.07 2.66 -1.72
C LEU A 15 3.09 1.93 -0.79
N LEU A 16 2.51 0.81 -1.21
CA LEU A 16 1.64 -0.01 -0.36
C LEU A 16 2.40 -0.60 0.84
N THR A 17 3.66 -0.97 0.64
CA THR A 17 4.54 -1.50 1.70
C THR A 17 4.89 -0.42 2.71
N ILE A 18 5.25 0.78 2.23
CA ILE A 18 5.49 1.96 3.08
C ILE A 18 4.22 2.24 3.91
N TYR A 19 3.06 2.29 3.26
CA TYR A 19 1.79 2.51 3.94
C TYR A 19 1.51 1.46 5.02
N ALA A 20 1.69 0.18 4.72
CA ALA A 20 1.50 -0.91 5.67
C ALA A 20 2.39 -0.74 6.92
N TRP A 21 3.67 -0.43 6.71
CA TRP A 21 4.61 -0.21 7.81
C TRP A 21 4.25 1.03 8.63
N GLU A 22 3.94 2.16 7.99
CA GLU A 22 3.60 3.41 8.68
C GLU A 22 2.35 3.27 9.55
N GLN A 23 1.31 2.60 9.04
CA GLN A 23 0.05 2.47 9.77
C GLN A 23 0.06 1.31 10.78
N GLY A 24 0.85 0.27 10.52
CA GLY A 24 0.79 -0.98 11.27
C GLY A 24 1.87 -1.15 12.34
N SER A 25 3.10 -0.75 12.04
CA SER A 25 4.27 -0.95 12.90
C SER A 25 4.85 0.38 13.36
N SER A 26 5.27 1.21 12.40
CA SER A 26 5.92 2.49 12.65
C SER A 26 7.20 2.41 13.51
N LYS A 27 7.82 1.21 13.58
CA LYS A 27 9.02 0.92 14.37
C LYS A 27 10.19 0.53 13.46
N PRO A 28 11.43 0.87 13.84
CA PRO A 28 12.61 0.47 13.08
C PRO A 28 12.84 -1.04 13.09
N GLN A 29 12.55 -1.71 14.21
CA GLN A 29 12.59 -3.17 14.31
C GLN A 29 11.17 -3.74 14.24
N PHE A 30 10.95 -4.66 13.31
CA PHE A 30 9.67 -5.34 13.12
C PHE A 30 9.87 -6.72 12.50
N SER A 31 8.86 -7.58 12.58
CA SER A 31 8.89 -8.90 11.94
C SER A 31 8.62 -8.75 10.43
N THR A 32 9.60 -9.13 9.60
CA THR A 32 9.45 -9.14 8.13
C THR A 32 8.28 -10.02 7.70
N ALA A 33 8.10 -11.20 8.30
CA ALA A 33 6.97 -12.10 7.98
C ALA A 33 5.60 -11.45 8.26
N GLN A 34 5.48 -10.75 9.39
CA GLN A 34 4.26 -10.00 9.72
C GLN A 34 4.04 -8.83 8.75
N GLY A 35 5.08 -8.10 8.39
CA GLY A 35 5.00 -7.02 7.40
C GLY A 35 4.58 -7.54 6.03
N PHE A 36 5.22 -8.60 5.56
CA PHE A 36 4.92 -9.27 4.30
C PHE A 36 3.47 -9.71 4.23
N ARG A 37 3.01 -10.48 5.22
CA ARG A 37 1.62 -10.94 5.26
C ARG A 37 0.62 -9.79 5.35
N THR A 38 0.99 -8.67 5.98
CA THR A 38 0.15 -7.46 6.02
C THR A 38 -0.02 -6.85 4.62
N VAL A 39 1.05 -6.75 3.83
CA VAL A 39 0.99 -6.26 2.45
C VAL A 39 0.13 -7.19 1.59
N LEU A 40 0.33 -8.51 1.68
CA LEU A 40 -0.52 -9.51 1.01
C LEU A 40 -2.00 -9.34 1.36
N ALA A 41 -2.31 -9.15 2.64
CA ALA A 41 -3.68 -8.91 3.08
C ALA A 41 -4.28 -7.59 2.57
N LEU A 42 -3.47 -6.56 2.34
CA LEU A 42 -3.92 -5.31 1.71
C LEU A 42 -4.17 -5.48 0.21
N ILE A 43 -3.33 -6.25 -0.49
CA ILE A 43 -3.53 -6.59 -1.90
C ILE A 43 -4.87 -7.29 -2.11
N LEU A 44 -5.23 -8.26 -1.25
CA LEU A 44 -6.56 -8.91 -1.30
C LEU A 44 -7.73 -7.94 -1.10
N LYS A 45 -7.47 -6.77 -0.52
CA LYS A 45 -8.44 -5.69 -0.28
C LYS A 45 -8.26 -4.52 -1.23
N HIS A 46 -7.63 -4.73 -2.39
CA HIS A 46 -7.36 -3.66 -3.36
C HIS A 46 -8.60 -2.84 -3.75
N GLN A 47 -9.79 -3.45 -3.73
CA GLN A 47 -11.07 -2.80 -4.04
C GLN A 47 -11.50 -1.76 -2.99
N ASP A 48 -10.89 -1.76 -1.81
CA ASP A 48 -11.14 -0.79 -0.75
C ASP A 48 -10.05 0.29 -0.67
N LEU A 49 -8.85 0.03 -1.23
CA LEU A 49 -7.65 0.85 -1.02
C LEU A 49 -7.80 2.28 -1.56
N CYS A 50 -7.69 3.25 -0.65
CA CYS A 50 -7.62 4.67 -0.97
C CYS A 50 -6.53 5.30 -0.11
N ILE A 51 -5.33 5.49 -0.66
CA ILE A 51 -4.13 5.88 0.06
C ILE A 51 -3.58 7.16 -0.58
N TYR A 52 -3.20 8.12 0.26
CA TYR A 52 -2.47 9.32 -0.13
C TYR A 52 -1.69 9.86 1.07
N TRP A 53 -0.68 10.67 0.80
CA TRP A 53 0.13 11.33 1.81
C TRP A 53 -0.11 12.84 1.76
N LYS A 54 0.20 13.54 2.86
CA LYS A 54 0.07 15.01 2.95
C LYS A 54 1.41 15.74 3.08
N LYS A 55 2.52 15.07 2.72
CA LYS A 55 3.87 15.61 2.98
C LYS A 55 4.22 16.77 2.06
N TYR A 56 3.93 16.63 0.75
CA TYR A 56 4.32 17.59 -0.28
C TYR A 56 3.12 18.30 -0.92
N TYR A 57 1.91 17.89 -0.57
CA TYR A 57 0.66 18.54 -0.92
C TYR A 57 -0.39 18.26 0.15
N ASP A 58 -1.37 19.12 0.30
CA ASP A 58 -2.45 18.94 1.26
C ASP A 58 -3.80 19.49 0.73
N LEU A 59 -4.78 19.56 1.62
CA LEU A 59 -6.12 20.06 1.30
C LEU A 59 -6.28 21.56 1.63
N GLU A 60 -5.23 22.26 2.04
CA GLU A 60 -5.27 23.66 2.46
C GLU A 60 -5.39 24.59 1.26
N ASN A 61 -4.62 24.32 0.20
CA ASN A 61 -4.78 25.04 -1.07
C ASN A 61 -6.09 24.60 -1.76
N PRO A 62 -7.02 25.52 -2.07
CA PRO A 62 -8.32 25.16 -2.66
C PRO A 62 -8.22 24.41 -4.00
N THR A 63 -7.27 24.79 -4.86
CA THR A 63 -7.05 24.17 -6.18
C THR A 63 -6.55 22.75 -6.03
N ILE A 64 -5.54 22.53 -5.17
CA ILE A 64 -5.00 21.20 -4.86
C ILE A 64 -6.08 20.34 -4.18
N SER A 65 -6.82 20.91 -3.23
CA SER A 65 -7.91 20.24 -2.52
C SER A 65 -9.00 19.73 -3.47
N GLN A 66 -9.43 20.56 -4.43
CA GLN A 66 -10.39 20.15 -5.43
C GLN A 66 -9.86 18.99 -6.28
N TYR A 67 -8.59 19.07 -6.69
CA TYR A 67 -7.95 18.04 -7.49
C TYR A 67 -7.83 16.71 -6.72
N LEU A 68 -7.35 16.75 -5.47
CA LEU A 68 -7.23 15.58 -4.60
C LEU A 68 -8.58 14.91 -4.36
N ARG A 69 -9.65 15.68 -4.12
CA ARG A 69 -11.00 15.11 -3.98
C ARG A 69 -11.44 14.33 -5.22
N ARG A 70 -11.13 14.83 -6.43
CA ARG A 70 -11.43 14.12 -7.69
C ARG A 70 -10.64 12.83 -7.81
N GLN A 71 -9.36 12.85 -7.44
CA GLN A 71 -8.50 11.67 -7.45
C GLN A 71 -8.97 10.60 -6.45
N LEU A 72 -9.27 11.00 -5.22
CA LEU A 72 -9.74 10.11 -4.16
C LEU A 72 -11.15 9.54 -4.41
N ALA A 73 -11.90 10.14 -5.34
CA ALA A 73 -13.20 9.63 -5.80
C ALA A 73 -13.09 8.58 -6.93
N LYS A 74 -11.91 8.37 -7.52
CA LYS A 74 -11.73 7.38 -8.60
C LYS A 74 -11.97 5.95 -8.13
N SER A 75 -12.25 5.06 -9.08
CA SER A 75 -12.33 3.62 -8.84
C SER A 75 -11.08 3.10 -8.14
N ARG A 76 -11.30 2.21 -7.19
CA ARG A 76 -10.24 1.61 -6.36
C ARG A 76 -9.48 0.54 -7.16
N PRO A 77 -8.20 0.31 -6.86
CA PRO A 77 -7.38 0.99 -5.85
C PRO A 77 -6.97 2.41 -6.27
N VAL A 78 -6.88 3.30 -5.27
CA VAL A 78 -6.25 4.62 -5.40
C VAL A 78 -5.05 4.64 -4.47
N ILE A 79 -3.86 4.81 -5.04
CA ILE A 79 -2.62 5.08 -4.31
C ILE A 79 -2.00 6.29 -5.00
N LEU A 80 -2.10 7.46 -4.35
CA LEU A 80 -1.54 8.69 -4.91
C LEU A 80 -0.04 8.76 -4.62
N ASP A 81 0.71 9.13 -5.64
CA ASP A 81 2.13 9.45 -5.53
C ASP A 81 2.30 10.55 -4.45
N PRO A 82 3.20 10.38 -3.47
CA PRO A 82 3.44 11.38 -2.43
C PRO A 82 4.01 12.70 -2.96
N VAL A 83 4.69 12.71 -4.10
CA VAL A 83 5.31 13.91 -4.71
C VAL A 83 4.55 14.44 -5.93
N ASP A 84 3.54 13.71 -6.41
CA ASP A 84 2.66 14.14 -7.51
C ASP A 84 1.17 13.89 -7.18
N PRO A 85 0.39 14.92 -6.81
CA PRO A 85 -1.03 14.76 -6.50
C PRO A 85 -1.88 14.33 -7.70
N THR A 86 -1.32 14.34 -8.92
CA THR A 86 -1.95 13.91 -10.17
C THR A 86 -1.83 12.43 -10.48
N GLY A 87 -0.77 11.80 -9.96
CA GLY A 87 -0.41 10.41 -10.23
C GLY A 87 -1.11 9.42 -9.30
N ASN A 88 -2.16 8.73 -9.78
CA ASN A 88 -2.60 7.48 -9.16
C ASN A 88 -1.74 6.33 -9.69
N VAL A 89 -0.74 5.89 -8.90
CA VAL A 89 0.23 4.86 -9.31
C VAL A 89 -0.36 3.46 -9.32
N ALA A 90 -1.46 3.26 -8.58
CA ALA A 90 -2.23 2.02 -8.58
C ALA A 90 -3.36 2.02 -9.61
N GLY A 91 -3.55 3.14 -10.32
CA GLY A 91 -4.60 3.32 -11.32
C GLY A 91 -4.35 2.52 -12.60
N GLY A 92 -5.31 2.60 -13.52
CA GLY A 92 -5.28 1.88 -14.78
C GLY A 92 -6.24 0.69 -14.77
N ASP A 93 -5.78 -0.44 -15.30
CA ASP A 93 -6.61 -1.63 -15.50
C ASP A 93 -6.83 -2.40 -14.18
N PRO A 94 -8.08 -2.51 -13.68
CA PRO A 94 -8.39 -3.26 -12.47
C PRO A 94 -8.01 -4.75 -12.53
N GLN A 95 -7.94 -5.34 -13.73
CA GLN A 95 -7.60 -6.76 -13.89
C GLN A 95 -6.21 -7.08 -13.37
N ARG A 96 -5.28 -6.12 -13.43
CA ARG A 96 -3.91 -6.30 -12.93
C ARG A 96 -3.88 -6.60 -11.44
N TRP A 97 -4.68 -5.88 -10.66
CA TRP A 97 -4.82 -6.10 -9.22
C TRP A 97 -5.60 -7.37 -8.90
N GLN A 98 -6.58 -7.74 -9.74
CA GLN A 98 -7.31 -9.01 -9.58
C GLN A 98 -6.39 -10.21 -9.79
N LEU A 99 -5.55 -10.19 -10.82
CA LEU A 99 -4.55 -11.23 -11.08
C LEU A 99 -3.56 -11.33 -9.92
N LEU A 100 -3.03 -10.20 -9.46
CA LEU A 100 -2.14 -10.20 -8.29
C LEU A 100 -2.86 -10.75 -7.05
N ALA A 101 -4.12 -10.38 -6.81
CA ALA A 101 -4.88 -10.89 -5.68
C ALA A 101 -5.09 -12.41 -5.76
N GLN A 102 -5.29 -12.98 -6.95
CA GLN A 102 -5.36 -14.43 -7.15
C GLN A 102 -4.04 -15.09 -6.77
N GLU A 103 -2.91 -14.58 -7.25
CA GLU A 103 -1.58 -15.09 -6.92
C GLU A 103 -1.31 -15.03 -5.41
N VAL A 104 -1.69 -13.93 -4.75
CA VAL A 104 -1.55 -13.77 -3.30
C VAL A 104 -2.27 -14.88 -2.51
N THR A 105 -3.39 -15.43 -3.02
CA THR A 105 -4.07 -16.55 -2.33
C THR A 105 -3.22 -17.83 -2.27
N ILE A 106 -2.31 -18.02 -3.21
CA ILE A 106 -1.36 -19.13 -3.24
C ILE A 106 -0.23 -18.86 -2.25
N TRP A 107 0.33 -17.64 -2.28
CA TRP A 107 1.45 -17.22 -1.43
C TRP A 107 1.14 -17.23 0.05
N LEU A 108 -0.11 -16.96 0.43
CA LEU A 108 -0.55 -17.07 1.81
C LEU A 108 -0.45 -18.49 2.39
N LYS A 109 -0.28 -19.51 1.55
CA LYS A 109 -0.10 -20.92 1.95
C LYS A 109 1.38 -21.31 2.08
N TYR A 110 2.30 -20.45 1.67
CA TYR A 110 3.73 -20.72 1.84
C TYR A 110 4.16 -20.52 3.30
N SER A 111 5.21 -21.24 3.68
CA SER A 111 5.75 -21.25 5.04
C SER A 111 6.16 -19.86 5.54
N CYS A 112 6.47 -18.91 4.66
CA CYS A 112 6.75 -17.51 5.02
C CYS A 112 5.55 -16.79 5.65
N CYS A 113 4.33 -17.30 5.47
CA CYS A 113 3.09 -16.77 6.04
C CYS A 113 2.58 -17.58 7.24
N GLU A 114 3.31 -18.61 7.68
CA GLU A 114 2.94 -19.51 8.78
C GLU A 114 4.00 -19.50 9.89
N ASN A 115 3.57 -19.68 11.13
CA ASN A 115 4.48 -19.90 12.25
C ASN A 115 4.82 -21.39 12.35
N LEU A 116 5.84 -21.74 13.14
CA LEU A 116 6.26 -23.14 13.38
C LEU A 116 5.13 -24.08 13.87
N ASN A 117 4.08 -23.52 14.47
CA ASN A 117 2.90 -24.26 14.92
C ASN A 117 1.80 -24.40 13.85
N GLY A 118 2.09 -24.06 12.58
CA GLY A 118 1.15 -24.11 11.46
C GLY A 118 0.07 -23.02 11.49
N ARG A 119 0.07 -22.10 12.47
CA ARG A 119 -0.87 -20.99 12.49
C ARG A 119 -0.39 -19.85 11.61
N PRO A 120 -1.26 -19.16 10.87
CA PRO A 120 -0.84 -18.03 10.06
C PRO A 120 -0.20 -16.90 10.88
N VAL A 121 0.90 -16.32 10.39
CA VAL A 121 1.61 -15.17 10.98
C VAL A 121 0.63 -14.01 11.16
N ARG A 122 0.52 -13.35 12.30
CA ARG A 122 -0.48 -12.25 12.45
C ARG A 122 -0.18 -11.08 11.51
N THR A 123 -1.21 -10.37 11.05
CA THR A 123 -1.04 -9.11 10.31
C THR A 123 -1.07 -7.91 11.26
N TRP A 124 -0.53 -6.77 10.85
CA TRP A 124 -0.80 -5.50 11.53
C TRP A 124 -2.25 -5.05 11.31
N LYS A 125 -2.75 -4.20 12.20
CA LYS A 125 -4.05 -3.55 12.04
C LYS A 125 -3.87 -2.30 11.18
N VAL A 126 -4.01 -2.46 9.87
CA VAL A 126 -3.84 -1.37 8.90
C VAL A 126 -5.21 -0.94 8.35
N PRO A 127 -5.55 0.36 8.42
CA PRO A 127 -6.71 0.92 7.72
C PRO A 127 -6.58 0.65 6.21
N HIS A 128 -7.66 0.29 5.55
CA HIS A 128 -7.67 0.04 4.10
C HIS A 128 -8.80 0.79 3.40
N ARG A 129 -9.78 1.26 4.18
CA ARG A 129 -10.88 2.11 3.74
C ARG A 129 -10.95 3.31 4.68
N TYR A 130 -10.86 4.51 4.13
CA TYR A 130 -11.30 5.70 4.87
C TYR A 130 -12.83 5.76 4.79
N LEU A 131 -13.51 5.64 5.93
CA LEU A 131 -14.93 5.94 6.01
C LEU A 131 -15.12 7.41 5.64
N PHE A 132 -15.75 7.65 4.49
CA PHE A 132 -16.16 8.98 4.08
C PHE A 132 -17.33 9.41 4.99
N MET A 133 -17.04 9.88 6.21
CA MET A 133 -18.05 10.50 7.04
C MET A 133 -18.33 11.91 6.50
N ARG A 134 -19.58 12.11 6.09
CA ARG A 134 -20.18 13.43 5.87
C ARG A 134 -19.85 14.29 7.09
N ARG A 135 -19.04 15.34 6.90
CA ARG A 135 -18.47 16.27 7.90
C ARG A 135 -17.09 15.89 8.45
N GLY A 136 -16.06 16.39 7.77
CA GLY A 136 -15.08 17.23 8.47
C GLY A 136 -13.75 16.64 8.94
N HIS A 137 -13.40 15.38 8.69
CA HIS A 137 -12.06 14.88 9.04
C HIS A 137 -11.50 13.97 7.93
N PHE A 138 -10.38 14.40 7.33
CA PHE A 138 -9.71 13.69 6.24
C PHE A 138 -8.31 13.24 6.66
N GLY A 139 -8.05 11.94 6.51
CA GLY A 139 -6.73 11.32 6.54
C GLY A 139 -6.23 10.91 7.93
N ILE A 140 -5.62 9.73 8.02
CA ILE A 140 -4.72 9.42 9.13
C ILE A 140 -3.38 10.06 8.78
N THR A 141 -3.01 11.07 9.56
CA THR A 141 -1.82 11.88 9.36
C THR A 141 -0.66 11.35 10.20
N ARG A 142 0.49 11.12 9.57
CA ARG A 142 1.77 11.46 10.22
C ARG A 142 2.29 12.71 9.52
N ASN A 143 2.45 13.79 10.30
CA ASN A 143 3.29 14.90 9.90
C ASN A 143 4.73 14.37 9.89
N TYR A 144 5.36 14.35 8.72
CA TYR A 144 6.78 14.08 8.65
C TYR A 144 7.49 15.34 9.15
N HIS A 145 7.99 15.31 10.39
CA HIS A 145 9.02 16.26 10.79
C HIS A 145 10.25 16.04 9.90
N VAL A 146 10.99 17.12 9.66
CA VAL A 146 11.99 17.29 8.58
C VAL A 146 13.13 16.24 8.58
N ASP A 147 13.28 15.46 9.65
CA ASP A 147 14.25 14.35 9.76
C ASP A 147 13.61 12.94 9.86
N GLY A 148 12.50 12.72 9.17
CA GLY A 148 11.67 11.51 9.22
C GLY A 148 11.83 10.51 8.04
N PRO A 149 11.17 9.34 8.11
CA PRO A 149 11.68 7.96 7.99
C PRO A 149 12.09 7.47 6.60
N LEU A 150 12.22 8.35 5.60
CA LEU A 150 12.69 7.96 4.27
C LEU A 150 14.17 7.55 4.27
N VAL A 151 14.93 7.91 5.32
CA VAL A 151 16.32 7.46 5.53
C VAL A 151 16.37 6.07 6.17
N LEU A 152 15.29 5.60 6.82
CA LEU A 152 15.18 4.23 7.36
C LEU A 152 14.64 3.24 6.33
N PHE A 153 14.89 3.52 5.04
CA PHE A 153 14.60 2.65 3.92
C PHE A 153 15.65 1.54 3.75
N SER A 154 16.69 1.49 4.58
CA SER A 154 17.77 0.52 4.42
C SER A 154 17.46 -0.82 5.09
N GLU A 155 17.56 -1.87 4.27
CA GLU A 155 17.55 -3.31 4.57
C GLU A 155 16.17 -3.98 4.72
N GLY A 156 15.28 -3.52 5.60
CA GLY A 156 14.03 -4.26 5.91
C GLY A 156 12.96 -4.23 4.81
N VAL A 157 12.85 -3.13 4.06
CA VAL A 157 11.88 -2.98 2.95
C VAL A 157 12.40 -3.64 1.68
N SER A 158 13.72 -3.71 1.48
CA SER A 158 14.35 -4.39 0.35
C SER A 158 14.04 -5.88 0.31
N GLU A 159 14.00 -6.57 1.44
CA GLU A 159 13.60 -7.99 1.48
C GLU A 159 12.13 -8.19 1.13
N LEU A 160 11.25 -7.31 1.61
CA LEU A 160 9.83 -7.32 1.23
C LEU A 160 9.69 -7.05 -0.26
N HIS A 161 10.45 -6.09 -0.77
CA HIS A 161 10.49 -5.73 -2.17
C HIS A 161 10.94 -6.89 -3.06
N ILE A 162 12.03 -7.58 -2.72
CA ILE A 162 12.52 -8.77 -3.44
C ILE A 162 11.46 -9.88 -3.42
N LYS A 163 10.83 -10.14 -2.26
CA LYS A 163 9.76 -11.14 -2.15
C LYS A 163 8.52 -10.75 -2.96
N LEU A 164 8.23 -9.46 -3.09
CA LEU A 164 7.14 -8.95 -3.92
C LEU A 164 7.50 -8.94 -5.41
N GLN A 165 8.77 -8.79 -5.79
CA GLN A 165 9.22 -8.94 -7.18
C GLN A 165 9.11 -10.38 -7.64
N SER A 166 9.41 -11.36 -6.78
CA SER A 166 9.17 -12.78 -7.09
C SER A 166 7.69 -13.15 -7.22
N LEU A 167 6.73 -12.28 -6.84
CA LEU A 167 5.30 -12.45 -7.20
C LEU A 167 5.02 -12.04 -8.64
N ALA A 168 5.93 -11.26 -9.25
CA ALA A 168 5.69 -10.56 -10.49
C ALA A 168 6.45 -11.07 -11.72
N ASP A 169 7.40 -11.97 -11.49
CA ASP A 169 8.16 -12.72 -12.49
C ASP A 169 7.62 -14.16 -12.62
#